data_AF-A0A7R9UJG5-F1
#
_entry.id   AF-A0A7R9UJG5-F1
#
_cell.length_a   1.000
_cell.length_b   1.000
_cell.length_c   1.000
_cell.angle_alpha   90.00
_cell.angle_beta   90.00
_cell.angle_gamma   90.00
#
_symmetry.space_group_name_H-M   'P 1'
#
loop_
_entity.id
_entity.type
_entity.pdbx_description
1 polymer ?
#
loop_
_entity_poly.entity_id
_entity_poly.type
_entity_poly.pdbx_seq_one_letter_code
_entity_poly.pdbx_strand_id
1 'polypeptide(L)'
;GRASGAGPGAAPRPPRFLLLNSGATAVATREYLSVSHGMREGGGWHELMQSMAPKVDAATLEPATAPAGTSAIVAQQLEWYPPGHGDLYSAMAAVPLAASATSGRGEGGADGGGGHGGNGGNG
;
A
#
# COMPACT_ATOMS: atom_id res chain seq x y z
N GLY A 1 -24.13 17.81 19.48
CA GLY A 1 -24.07 18.01 18.02
C GLY A 1 -23.97 16.65 17.38
N ARG A 2 -24.87 16.37 16.42
CA ARG A 2 -25.12 15.03 15.85
C ARG A 2 -23.85 14.42 15.20
N ALA A 3 -23.58 13.15 15.51
CA ALA A 3 -22.85 12.28 14.61
C ALA A 3 -23.72 12.07 13.37
N SER A 4 -23.32 12.65 12.23
CA SER A 4 -23.95 12.43 10.93
C SER A 4 -23.04 11.58 10.06
N GLY A 5 -23.54 10.42 9.60
CA GLY A 5 -23.06 9.85 8.35
C GLY A 5 -22.70 8.37 8.33
N ALA A 6 -23.57 7.49 8.80
CA ALA A 6 -23.66 6.13 8.23
C ALA A 6 -25.14 5.70 8.29
N GLY A 7 -25.80 5.70 7.13
CA GLY A 7 -27.19 5.23 7.04
C GLY A 7 -27.28 3.71 7.32
N PRO A 8 -28.42 3.21 7.82
CA PRO A 8 -28.62 1.79 8.03
C PRO A 8 -28.75 1.11 6.65
N GLY A 9 -27.77 0.28 6.28
CA GLY A 9 -27.81 -0.49 5.03
C GLY A 9 -26.47 -0.71 4.31
N ALA A 10 -25.36 -0.14 4.77
CA ALA A 10 -24.06 -0.43 4.19
C ALA A 10 -23.62 -1.86 4.53
N ALA A 11 -23.43 -2.70 3.50
CA ALA A 11 -22.82 -4.02 3.67
C ALA A 11 -21.44 -3.88 4.35
N PRO A 12 -21.07 -4.83 5.23
CA PRO A 12 -19.78 -4.78 5.91
C PRO A 12 -18.66 -4.77 4.87
N ARG A 13 -17.71 -3.82 5.01
CA ARG A 13 -16.53 -3.81 4.16
C ARG A 13 -15.59 -4.95 4.60
N PRO A 14 -14.94 -5.65 3.64
CA PRO A 14 -13.97 -6.67 3.98
C PRO A 14 -12.79 -6.07 4.77
N PRO A 15 -12.11 -6.86 5.62
CA PRO A 15 -10.91 -6.41 6.30
C PRO A 15 -9.83 -6.03 5.27
N ARG A 16 -9.03 -5.01 5.60
CA ARG A 16 -7.86 -4.65 4.78
C ARG A 16 -6.69 -5.53 5.17
N PHE A 17 -5.97 -6.06 4.19
CA PHE A 17 -4.74 -6.81 4.39
C PHE A 17 -3.54 -5.94 4.03
N LEU A 18 -2.62 -5.79 4.99
CA LEU A 18 -1.42 -4.96 4.88
C LEU A 18 -0.20 -5.83 5.17
N LEU A 19 0.86 -5.67 4.37
CA LEU A 19 2.15 -6.32 4.61
C LEU A 19 3.21 -5.25 4.83
N LEU A 20 3.83 -5.30 6.01
CA LEU A 20 4.97 -4.44 6.35
C LEU A 20 6.24 -5.04 5.74
N ASN A 21 6.73 -4.44 4.66
CA ASN A 21 7.96 -4.86 3.98
C ASN A 21 9.16 -3.99 4.38
N SER A 22 10.37 -4.47 4.10
CA SER A 22 11.61 -3.68 4.09
C SER A 22 12.20 -3.68 2.67
N GLY A 23 13.26 -2.90 2.45
CA GLY A 23 14.03 -2.99 1.20
C GLY A 23 14.53 -4.41 0.87
N ALA A 24 14.73 -5.26 1.89
CA ALA A 24 15.17 -6.64 1.69
C ALA A 24 14.04 -7.61 1.29
N THR A 25 12.77 -7.28 1.58
CA THR A 25 11.64 -8.21 1.39
C THR A 25 10.66 -7.78 0.33
N ALA A 26 10.58 -6.49 0.00
CA ALA A 26 9.53 -5.91 -0.83
C ALA A 26 9.41 -6.53 -2.23
N VAL A 27 10.53 -6.76 -2.92
CA VAL A 27 10.54 -7.33 -4.27
C VAL A 27 10.08 -8.79 -4.26
N ALA A 28 10.70 -9.61 -3.40
CA ALA A 28 10.37 -11.03 -3.29
C ALA A 28 8.91 -11.25 -2.86
N THR A 29 8.39 -10.43 -1.93
CA THR A 29 6.97 -10.48 -1.52
C THR A 29 6.04 -10.20 -2.71
N ARG A 30 6.29 -9.12 -3.46
CA ARG A 30 5.45 -8.77 -4.63
C ARG A 30 5.49 -9.86 -5.69
N GLU A 31 6.67 -10.36 -6.02
CA GLU A 31 6.86 -11.41 -7.00
C GLU A 31 6.09 -12.68 -6.60
N TYR A 32 6.31 -13.16 -5.37
CA TYR A 32 5.64 -14.34 -4.86
C TYR A 32 4.11 -14.21 -4.88
N LEU A 33 3.56 -13.11 -4.37
CA LEU A 33 2.10 -12.93 -4.34
C LEU A 33 1.51 -12.81 -5.75
N SER A 34 2.22 -12.20 -6.69
CA SER A 34 1.77 -12.08 -8.07
C SER A 34 1.81 -13.42 -8.82
N VAL A 35 2.90 -14.18 -8.71
CA VAL A 35 3.12 -15.42 -9.46
C VAL A 35 2.35 -16.59 -8.83
N SER A 36 2.42 -16.74 -7.51
CA SER A 36 1.85 -17.89 -6.81
C SER A 36 0.37 -17.74 -6.47
N HIS A 37 -0.11 -16.50 -6.33
CA HIS A 37 -1.49 -16.23 -5.87
C HIS A 37 -2.29 -15.30 -6.78
N GLY A 38 -1.70 -14.78 -7.87
CA GLY A 38 -2.38 -13.83 -8.76
C GLY A 38 -2.73 -12.49 -8.07
N MET A 39 -2.18 -12.22 -6.89
CA MET A 39 -2.52 -11.06 -6.08
C MET A 39 -1.58 -9.90 -6.38
N ARG A 40 -2.13 -8.84 -6.98
CA ARG A 40 -1.40 -7.58 -7.23
C ARG A 40 -1.57 -6.62 -6.05
N GLU A 41 -0.56 -5.80 -5.80
CA GLU A 41 -0.65 -4.71 -4.82
C GLU A 41 -1.85 -3.80 -5.17
N GLY A 42 -2.69 -3.50 -4.17
CA GLY A 42 -3.97 -2.79 -4.34
C GLY A 42 -5.16 -3.68 -4.73
N GLY A 43 -4.92 -4.92 -5.16
CA GLY A 43 -5.93 -5.89 -5.61
C GLY A 43 -6.28 -6.98 -4.59
N GLY A 44 -6.02 -6.75 -3.30
CA GLY A 44 -6.26 -7.73 -2.23
C GLY A 44 -5.33 -7.59 -1.04
N TRP A 45 -4.22 -6.87 -1.23
CA TRP A 45 -3.29 -6.50 -0.17
C TRP A 45 -2.65 -5.15 -0.49
N HIS A 46 -2.11 -4.48 0.53
CA HIS A 46 -1.37 -3.23 0.37
C HIS A 46 0.02 -3.36 1.00
N GLU A 47 1.03 -2.78 0.35
CA GLU A 47 2.34 -2.66 0.96
C GLU A 47 2.36 -1.47 1.94
N LEU A 48 2.99 -1.70 3.08
CA LEU A 48 3.49 -0.65 3.96
C LEU A 48 5.01 -0.82 4.03
N MET A 49 5.75 0.19 3.59
CA MET A 49 7.22 0.14 3.66
C MET A 49 7.68 0.65 5.03
N GLN A 50 8.45 -0.17 5.74
CA GLN A 50 9.09 0.25 6.99
C GLN A 50 10.29 1.16 6.69
N SER A 51 10.61 2.02 7.65
CA SER A 51 11.76 2.92 7.58
C SER A 51 13.09 2.16 7.71
N MET A 52 14.18 2.87 7.47
CA MET A 52 15.53 2.40 7.75
C MET A 52 16.18 3.38 8.72
N ALA A 53 16.88 2.86 9.72
CA ALA A 53 17.65 3.64 10.67
C ALA A 53 19.16 3.44 10.41
N PRO A 54 19.99 4.48 10.60
CA PRO A 54 21.43 4.31 10.56
C PRO A 54 21.88 3.46 11.76
N LYS A 55 22.79 2.54 11.51
CA LYS A 55 23.59 1.94 12.58
C LYS A 55 24.52 3.01 13.12
N VAL A 56 24.83 2.93 14.41
CA VAL A 56 25.66 3.90 15.09
C VAL A 56 26.95 3.26 15.58
N ASP A 57 28.03 4.03 15.58
CA ASP A 57 29.25 3.66 16.30
C ASP A 57 28.97 3.63 17.80
N ALA A 58 29.40 2.57 18.49
CA ALA A 58 29.06 2.35 19.88
C ALA A 58 29.77 3.32 20.85
N ALA A 59 30.92 3.89 20.45
CA ALA A 59 31.68 4.81 21.28
C ALA A 59 31.23 6.27 21.06
N THR A 60 30.90 6.66 19.83
CA THR A 60 30.59 8.05 19.49
C THR A 60 29.09 8.33 19.34
N LEU A 61 28.27 7.30 19.11
CA LEU A 61 26.85 7.39 18.74
C LEU A 61 26.59 8.12 17.41
N GLU A 62 27.63 8.39 16.64
CA GLU A 62 27.51 8.93 15.29
C GLU A 62 27.13 7.82 14.29
N PRO A 63 26.51 8.15 13.14
CA PRO A 63 26.23 7.16 12.10
C PRO A 63 27.49 6.42 11.66
N ALA A 64 27.42 5.09 11.63
CA ALA A 64 28.51 4.25 11.17
C ALA A 64 28.74 4.46 9.67
N THR A 65 30.00 4.40 9.23
CA THR A 65 30.40 4.44 7.83
C THR A 65 31.07 3.12 7.46
N ALA A 66 30.71 2.56 6.30
CA ALA A 66 31.33 1.34 5.81
C ALA A 66 32.81 1.56 5.43
N PRO A 67 33.67 0.53 5.52
CA PRO A 67 35.07 0.66 5.12
C PRO A 67 35.24 1.10 3.66
N ALA A 68 36.31 1.85 3.39
CA ALA A 68 36.66 2.25 2.03
C ALA A 68 36.84 1.01 1.12
N GLY A 69 36.34 1.09 -0.11
CA GLY A 69 36.38 -0.02 -1.08
C GLY A 69 35.23 -1.03 -0.95
N THR A 70 34.32 -0.85 0.02
CA THR A 70 33.10 -1.65 0.13
C THR A 70 32.17 -1.34 -1.06
N SER A 71 31.57 -2.37 -1.66
CA SER A 71 30.57 -2.17 -2.72
C SER A 71 29.31 -1.48 -2.16
N ALA A 72 28.60 -0.72 -2.99
CA ALA A 72 27.45 0.07 -2.54
C ALA A 72 26.37 -0.76 -1.82
N ILE A 73 26.09 -1.99 -2.30
CA ILE A 73 25.09 -2.87 -1.69
C ILE A 73 25.55 -3.33 -0.29
N VAL A 74 26.81 -3.70 -0.16
CA VAL A 74 27.36 -4.14 1.14
C VAL A 74 27.47 -2.97 2.10
N ALA A 75 27.86 -1.78 1.61
CA ALA A 75 27.91 -0.56 2.41
C ALA A 75 26.53 -0.22 2.98
N GLN A 76 25.49 -0.25 2.14
CA GLN A 76 24.12 -0.02 2.59
C GLN A 76 23.68 -1.01 3.69
N GLN A 77 24.03 -2.29 3.57
CA GLN A 77 23.74 -3.29 4.60
C GLN A 77 24.54 -3.07 5.89
N LEU A 78 25.75 -2.54 5.82
CA LEU A 78 26.60 -2.26 6.98
C LEU A 78 26.20 -0.99 7.71
N GLU A 79 25.66 0.00 7.00
CA GLU A 79 25.33 1.32 7.55
C GLU A 79 23.86 1.44 7.99
N TRP A 80 22.96 0.62 7.44
CA TRP A 80 21.51 0.74 7.69
C TRP A 80 20.89 -0.55 8.23
N TYR A 81 19.80 -0.40 8.97
CA TYR A 81 18.99 -1.52 9.46
C TYR A 81 17.50 -1.12 9.55
N PRO A 82 16.55 -2.02 9.22
CA PRO A 82 15.14 -1.79 9.51
C PRO A 82 14.91 -1.83 11.03
N PRO A 83 14.35 -0.80 11.69
CA PRO A 83 14.34 -0.66 13.16
C PRO A 83 13.38 -1.61 13.91
N GLY A 84 13.15 -2.81 13.37
CA GLY A 84 12.32 -3.85 13.96
C GLY A 84 10.82 -3.62 13.76
N HIS A 85 10.02 -4.57 14.24
CA HIS A 85 8.56 -4.57 14.01
C HIS A 85 7.84 -3.40 14.71
N GLY A 86 8.48 -2.72 15.67
CA GLY A 86 7.93 -1.53 16.33
C GLY A 86 7.76 -0.34 15.39
N ASP A 87 8.49 -0.33 14.28
CA ASP A 87 8.37 0.72 13.25
C ASP A 87 7.01 0.74 12.55
N LEU A 88 6.20 -0.32 12.70
CA LEU A 88 4.84 -0.38 12.20
C LEU A 88 4.04 0.90 12.54
N TYR A 89 4.14 1.41 13.77
CA TYR A 89 3.39 2.58 14.20
C TYR A 89 3.86 3.86 13.49
N SER A 90 5.19 4.04 13.39
CA SER A 90 5.79 5.18 12.70
C SER A 90 5.50 5.14 11.20
N ALA A 91 5.64 3.98 10.57
CA ALA A 91 5.34 3.77 9.16
C ALA A 91 3.86 4.08 8.85
N MET A 92 2.92 3.63 9.69
CA MET A 92 1.50 3.97 9.53
C MET A 92 1.22 5.45 9.73
N ALA A 93 1.88 6.11 10.69
CA ALA A 93 1.70 7.54 10.94
C ALA A 93 2.29 8.40 9.82
N ALA A 94 3.35 7.94 9.16
CA ALA A 94 4.04 8.66 8.09
C ALA A 94 3.27 8.65 6.77
N VAL A 95 2.44 7.64 6.52
CA VAL A 95 1.67 7.53 5.27
C VAL A 95 0.20 7.90 5.47
N PRO A 96 -0.41 8.74 4.62
CA PRO A 96 -1.84 8.93 4.61
C PRO A 96 -2.56 7.66 4.13
N LEU A 97 -2.91 6.76 5.05
CA LEU A 97 -3.61 5.50 4.72
C LEU A 97 -5.01 5.72 4.10
N ALA A 98 -5.50 6.96 4.12
CA ALA A 98 -6.80 7.38 3.62
C ALA A 98 -6.90 7.42 2.07
N ALA A 99 -5.81 7.60 1.33
CA ALA A 99 -5.88 7.85 -0.12
C ALA A 99 -6.13 6.59 -0.98
N SER A 100 -5.73 5.40 -0.50
CA SER A 100 -5.94 4.14 -1.24
C SER A 100 -7.37 3.58 -1.08
N ALA A 101 -8.21 4.17 -0.22
CA ALA A 101 -9.51 3.61 0.17
C ALA A 101 -10.68 4.01 -0.74
N THR A 102 -10.48 4.88 -1.74
CA THR A 102 -11.58 5.47 -2.53
C THR A 102 -11.74 4.90 -3.94
N SER A 103 -10.84 4.05 -4.45
CA SER A 103 -10.93 3.56 -5.84
C SER A 103 -11.90 2.38 -6.05
N GLY A 104 -12.74 2.06 -5.06
CA GLY A 104 -13.75 1.01 -5.13
C GLY A 104 -15.16 1.46 -5.55
N ARG A 105 -15.33 2.66 -6.11
CA ARG A 105 -16.59 3.00 -6.79
C ARG A 105 -16.57 2.34 -8.17
N GLY A 106 -17.07 1.10 -8.22
CA GLY A 106 -17.33 0.42 -9.48
C GLY A 106 -18.25 1.27 -10.35
N GLU A 107 -17.82 1.52 -11.58
CA GLU A 107 -18.70 1.93 -12.67
C GLU A 107 -19.56 0.72 -13.05
N GLY A 108 -20.66 0.54 -12.32
CA GLY A 108 -21.69 -0.45 -12.61
C GLY A 108 -22.76 0.15 -13.51
N GLY A 109 -22.77 -0.29 -14.76
CA GLY A 109 -23.94 -0.54 -15.62
C GLY A 109 -25.09 0.46 -15.64
N ALA A 110 -25.24 1.15 -16.77
CA ALA A 110 -26.54 1.57 -17.26
C ALA A 110 -26.94 0.71 -18.46
N ASP A 111 -27.35 -0.53 -18.18
CA ASP A 111 -28.30 -1.24 -19.03
C ASP A 111 -29.69 -1.04 -18.41
N GLY A 112 -30.57 -0.37 -19.15
CA GLY A 112 -31.92 -0.04 -18.73
C GLY A 112 -32.70 0.55 -19.89
N GLY A 113 -33.45 -0.32 -20.58
CA GLY A 113 -34.08 -0.04 -21.87
C GLY A 113 -35.34 0.81 -21.85
N GLY A 114 -35.93 0.91 -23.06
CA GLY A 114 -37.36 1.16 -23.26
C GLY A 114 -37.70 2.56 -23.75
N GLY A 115 -37.88 2.70 -25.06
CA GLY A 115 -38.49 3.87 -25.69
C GLY A 115 -39.07 3.53 -27.06
N HIS A 116 -40.27 2.94 -27.07
CA HIS A 116 -41.15 2.95 -28.24
C HIS A 116 -41.53 4.40 -28.60
N GLY A 117 -41.51 4.75 -29.88
CA GLY A 117 -42.06 6.00 -30.40
C GLY A 117 -41.77 6.17 -31.88
N GLY A 118 -42.73 5.81 -32.73
CA GLY A 118 -42.59 5.87 -34.19
C GLY A 118 -42.89 7.25 -34.80
N ASN A 119 -43.11 7.18 -36.12
CA ASN A 119 -43.53 8.24 -37.05
C ASN A 119 -42.36 9.11 -37.55
N GLY A 120 -42.08 9.30 -38.84
CA GLY A 120 -42.81 9.06 -40.08
C GLY A 120 -42.36 10.16 -41.06
N GLY A 121 -42.25 9.84 -42.35
CA GLY A 121 -42.34 10.86 -43.42
C GLY A 121 -41.05 11.29 -44.12
N ASN A 122 -40.91 10.74 -45.33
CA ASN A 122 -40.80 11.44 -46.62
C ASN A 122 -39.56 12.31 -46.95
N GLY A 123 -38.94 11.98 -48.09
CA GLY A 123 -37.95 12.80 -48.79
C GLY A 123 -36.98 11.96 -49.61
#